data_AF-A0A227J8P7-F1
#
_entry.id   AF-A0A227J8P7-F1
#
_cell.length_a   1.000
_cell.length_b   1.000
_cell.length_c   1.000
_cell.angle_alpha   90.00
_cell.angle_beta   90.00
_cell.angle_gamma   90.00
#
_symmetry.space_group_name_H-M   'P 1'
#
loop_
_entity.id
_entity.type
_entity.pdbx_description
1 polymer ?
#
loop_
_entity_poly.entity_id
_entity_poly.type
_entity_poly.pdbx_seq_one_letter_code
_entity_poly.pdbx_strand_id
1 'polypeptide(L)'
;NVAGTISAKGTLLDTPVCIDLNQNFVCDATEPSTKSNNAGEFSITSTNKNILTSPILAQVDQGDELTLNMMTPGRGLSKGNDINGVTTLIAALVIDGKTVSQAEQVLKDWLALANVKLSGTVMSDPNASELEYIEQNTVGLLSKMKPEHITLGMTTMAQTLSYN
;
A
#
# COMPACT_ATOMS: atom_id res chain seq x y z
N ASN A 1 -13.20 -13.61 2.72
CA ASN A 1 -11.79 -13.73 3.13
C ASN A 1 -10.96 -12.90 2.18
N VAL A 2 -9.96 -12.22 2.71
CA VAL A 2 -8.94 -11.46 2.01
C VAL A 2 -7.60 -11.83 2.63
N ALA A 3 -6.61 -12.15 1.81
CA ALA A 3 -5.28 -12.52 2.26
C ALA A 3 -4.21 -11.86 1.37
N GLY A 4 -3.01 -11.73 1.93
CA GLY A 4 -1.88 -11.10 1.30
C GLY A 4 -0.64 -11.15 2.17
N THR A 5 0.39 -10.43 1.74
CA THR A 5 1.70 -10.42 2.38
C THR A 5 2.21 -8.98 2.51
N ILE A 6 2.68 -8.62 3.70
CA ILE A 6 3.40 -7.38 3.94
C ILE A 6 4.86 -7.58 3.49
N SER A 7 5.33 -6.75 2.56
CA SER A 7 6.71 -6.74 2.06
C SER A 7 7.36 -5.40 2.42
N ALA A 8 7.94 -5.34 3.61
CA ALA A 8 8.60 -4.13 4.11
C ALA A 8 9.77 -4.50 5.02
N LYS A 9 10.70 -3.56 5.23
CA LYS A 9 11.65 -3.65 6.35
C LYS A 9 10.88 -3.48 7.67
N GLY A 10 11.44 -3.93 8.79
CA GLY A 10 10.83 -3.81 10.13
C GLY A 10 10.28 -5.13 10.68
N THR A 11 9.49 -5.03 11.75
CA THR A 11 8.89 -6.19 12.43
C THR A 11 7.61 -6.60 11.72
N LEU A 12 7.63 -7.79 11.12
CA LEU A 12 6.47 -8.37 10.43
C LEU A 12 5.61 -9.29 11.31
N LEU A 13 6.18 -9.79 12.41
CA LEU A 13 5.42 -10.58 13.36
C LEU A 13 4.43 -9.69 14.11
N ASP A 14 3.19 -10.14 14.22
CA ASP A 14 2.13 -9.47 14.96
C ASP A 14 1.77 -8.06 14.45
N THR A 15 2.17 -7.71 13.22
CA THR A 15 1.84 -6.42 12.60
C THR A 15 0.32 -6.29 12.45
N PRO A 16 -0.31 -5.22 12.96
CA PRO A 16 -1.72 -4.97 12.75
C PRO A 16 -2.04 -4.79 11.27
N VAL A 17 -3.07 -5.50 10.79
CA VAL A 17 -3.62 -5.37 9.45
C VAL A 17 -5.14 -5.23 9.54
N CYS A 18 -5.72 -4.26 8.82
CA CYS A 18 -7.16 -4.02 8.83
C CYS A 18 -7.70 -3.69 7.44
N ILE A 19 -9.00 -3.85 7.29
CA ILE A 19 -9.74 -3.32 6.14
C ILE A 19 -10.24 -1.93 6.51
N ASP A 20 -9.77 -0.91 5.78
CA ASP A 20 -10.19 0.48 5.96
C ASP A 20 -11.54 0.71 5.26
N LEU A 21 -12.60 0.37 5.97
CA LEU A 21 -13.97 0.44 5.48
C LEU A 21 -14.47 1.88 5.39
N ASN A 22 -13.99 2.76 6.27
CA ASN A 22 -14.41 4.16 6.32
C ASN A 22 -13.45 5.11 5.58
N GLN A 23 -12.33 4.60 5.08
CA GLN A 23 -11.31 5.34 4.32
C GLN A 23 -10.65 6.47 5.12
N ASN A 24 -10.46 6.27 6.42
CA ASN A 24 -9.82 7.25 7.31
C ASN A 24 -8.33 6.95 7.54
N PHE A 25 -7.78 5.89 6.94
CA PHE A 25 -6.37 5.51 7.01
C PHE A 25 -5.87 5.11 8.40
N VAL A 26 -6.78 4.68 9.26
CA VAL A 26 -6.48 4.20 10.60
C VAL A 26 -7.17 2.85 10.79
N CYS A 27 -6.49 1.90 11.42
CA CYS A 27 -7.15 0.66 11.81
C CYS A 27 -8.08 0.89 12.99
N ASP A 28 -9.35 1.16 12.70
CA ASP A 28 -10.37 1.36 13.72
C ASP A 28 -10.75 0.05 14.41
N ALA A 29 -11.11 0.14 15.69
CA ALA A 29 -11.51 -1.03 16.49
C ALA A 29 -12.79 -1.71 15.96
N THR A 30 -13.58 -1.04 15.14
CA THR A 30 -14.80 -1.57 14.52
C THR A 30 -14.55 -2.23 13.17
N GLU A 31 -13.32 -2.14 12.65
CA GLU A 31 -12.97 -2.67 11.33
C GLU A 31 -12.46 -4.10 11.40
N PRO A 32 -12.76 -4.93 10.38
CA PRO A 32 -12.20 -6.26 10.27
C PRO A 32 -10.67 -6.18 10.26
N SER A 33 -10.05 -6.84 11.24
CA SER A 33 -8.60 -6.79 11.44
C SER A 33 -8.04 -8.17 11.79
N THR A 34 -6.73 -8.29 11.62
CA THR A 34 -5.91 -9.44 12.01
C THR A 34 -4.51 -8.95 12.35
N LYS A 35 -3.65 -9.88 12.73
CA LYS A 35 -2.21 -9.69 12.77
C LYS A 35 -1.53 -10.58 11.72
N SER A 36 -0.38 -10.15 11.22
CA SER A 36 0.47 -10.96 10.35
C SER A 36 1.35 -11.93 11.12
N ASN A 37 1.83 -12.97 10.45
CA ASN A 37 2.86 -13.86 10.96
C ASN A 37 4.28 -13.31 10.69
N ASN A 38 5.32 -14.05 11.08
CA ASN A 38 6.72 -13.62 10.91
C ASN A 38 7.17 -13.47 9.44
N ALA A 39 6.42 -14.01 8.47
CA ALA A 39 6.66 -13.83 7.04
C ALA A 39 5.85 -12.66 6.45
N GLY A 40 5.11 -11.90 7.28
CA GLY A 40 4.23 -10.82 6.85
C GLY A 40 2.90 -11.29 6.27
N GLU A 41 2.59 -12.59 6.30
CA GLU A 41 1.36 -13.13 5.75
C GLU A 41 0.18 -12.83 6.69
N PHE A 42 -0.96 -12.43 6.11
CA PHE A 42 -2.18 -12.13 6.86
C PHE A 42 -3.43 -12.71 6.16
N SER A 43 -4.50 -12.91 6.92
CA SER A 43 -5.82 -13.28 6.39
C SER A 43 -6.94 -12.70 7.24
N ILE A 44 -7.84 -11.93 6.61
CA ILE A 44 -9.01 -11.32 7.26
C ILE A 44 -10.28 -11.99 6.76
N THR A 45 -11.03 -12.59 7.67
CA THR A 45 -12.35 -13.15 7.41
C THR A 45 -13.44 -12.25 8.00
N SER A 46 -14.38 -11.84 7.16
CA SER A 46 -15.56 -11.06 7.57
C SER A 46 -16.78 -11.48 6.75
N THR A 47 -17.96 -11.26 7.32
CA THR A 47 -19.24 -11.37 6.62
C THR A 47 -19.53 -10.15 5.74
N ASN A 48 -18.91 -9.01 6.04
CA ASN A 48 -18.98 -7.81 5.20
C ASN A 48 -18.24 -8.05 3.89
N LYS A 49 -18.92 -7.88 2.74
CA LYS A 49 -18.32 -8.10 1.41
C LYS A 49 -17.44 -6.95 0.95
N ASN A 50 -17.58 -5.77 1.56
CA ASN A 50 -16.77 -4.59 1.24
C ASN A 50 -15.28 -4.81 1.54
N ILE A 51 -14.92 -5.83 2.33
CA ILE A 51 -13.52 -6.22 2.54
C ILE A 51 -12.76 -6.48 1.24
N LEU A 52 -13.44 -6.85 0.16
CA LEU A 52 -12.81 -7.13 -1.13
C LEU A 52 -12.45 -5.85 -1.89
N THR A 53 -13.13 -4.74 -1.62
CA THR A 53 -13.07 -3.50 -2.41
C THR A 53 -12.55 -2.31 -1.63
N SER A 54 -12.52 -2.38 -0.31
CA SER A 54 -11.89 -1.39 0.55
C SER A 54 -10.37 -1.56 0.59
N PRO A 55 -9.60 -0.47 0.82
CA PRO A 55 -8.17 -0.56 1.07
C PRO A 55 -7.85 -1.47 2.26
N ILE A 56 -6.66 -2.06 2.22
CA ILE A 56 -6.12 -2.86 3.32
C ILE A 56 -4.92 -2.11 3.85
N LEU A 57 -4.88 -1.85 5.16
CA LEU A 57 -3.79 -1.14 5.83
C LEU A 57 -2.95 -2.12 6.64
N ALA A 58 -1.66 -1.83 6.75
CA ALA A 58 -0.74 -2.46 7.70
C ALA A 58 0.05 -1.39 8.47
N GLN A 59 0.22 -1.60 9.78
CA GLN A 59 0.96 -0.68 10.66
C GLN A 59 2.30 -1.29 11.03
N VAL A 60 3.29 -1.14 10.14
CA VAL A 60 4.59 -1.82 10.24
C VAL A 60 5.52 -1.07 11.20
N ASP A 61 5.86 -1.69 12.31
CA ASP A 61 6.86 -1.19 13.26
C ASP A 61 8.27 -1.23 12.66
N GLN A 62 8.93 -0.07 12.58
CA GLN A 62 10.31 0.06 12.09
C GLN A 62 11.34 0.11 13.23
N GLY A 63 10.91 0.04 14.48
CA GLY A 63 11.74 0.40 15.63
C GLY A 63 11.81 1.93 15.83
N ASP A 64 12.56 2.36 16.85
CA ASP A 64 12.79 3.79 17.15
C ASP A 64 11.51 4.63 17.25
N GLU A 65 10.44 4.05 17.81
CA GLU A 65 9.10 4.66 17.94
C GLU A 65 8.45 5.03 16.59
N LEU A 66 8.95 4.50 15.48
CA LEU A 66 8.43 4.74 14.14
C LEU A 66 7.52 3.61 13.68
N THR A 67 6.28 3.94 13.34
CA THR A 67 5.33 3.03 12.66
C THR A 67 5.02 3.56 11.26
N LEU A 68 5.20 2.71 10.25
CA LEU A 68 4.80 3.02 8.88
C LEU A 68 3.38 2.50 8.65
N ASN A 69 2.49 3.40 8.25
CA ASN A 69 1.15 3.02 7.80
C ASN A 69 1.23 2.80 6.29
N MET A 70 1.22 1.54 5.91
CA MET A 70 1.27 1.09 4.52
C MET A 70 -0.09 0.56 4.10
N MET A 71 -0.33 0.48 2.80
CA MET A 71 -1.61 0.03 2.28
C MET A 71 -1.53 -0.59 0.89
N THR A 72 -2.62 -1.21 0.48
CA THR A 72 -2.85 -1.69 -0.89
C THR A 72 -4.31 -1.43 -1.25
N PRO A 73 -4.64 -1.10 -2.52
CA PRO A 73 -6.03 -0.85 -2.91
C PRO A 73 -6.86 -2.13 -2.81
N GLY A 74 -8.16 -1.96 -2.53
CA GLY A 74 -9.12 -3.06 -2.69
C GLY A 74 -9.32 -3.39 -4.18
N ARG A 75 -9.13 -4.65 -4.55
CA ARG A 75 -9.10 -5.11 -5.97
C ARG A 75 -10.18 -6.11 -6.34
N GLY A 76 -11.08 -6.43 -5.41
CA GLY A 76 -12.03 -7.54 -5.56
C GLY A 76 -11.39 -8.92 -5.36
N LEU A 77 -10.15 -8.98 -4.86
CA LEU A 77 -9.36 -10.22 -4.77
C LEU A 77 -9.37 -10.80 -3.36
N SER A 78 -9.50 -12.11 -3.26
CA SER A 78 -9.44 -12.83 -1.97
C SER A 78 -8.01 -13.18 -1.52
N LYS A 79 -7.02 -13.09 -2.42
CA LYS A 79 -5.60 -13.41 -2.20
C LYS A 79 -4.71 -12.52 -3.09
N GLY A 80 -3.42 -12.46 -2.79
CA GLY A 80 -2.44 -11.67 -3.57
C GLY A 80 -2.57 -10.17 -3.34
N ASN A 81 -3.02 -9.78 -2.14
CA ASN A 81 -3.10 -8.38 -1.73
C ASN A 81 -1.80 -8.00 -1.00
N ASP A 82 -0.73 -7.83 -1.75
CA ASP A 82 0.55 -7.46 -1.18
C ASP A 82 0.54 -6.00 -0.72
N ILE A 83 1.22 -5.74 0.40
CA ILE A 83 1.34 -4.42 1.02
C ILE A 83 2.82 -4.04 1.09
N ASN A 84 3.20 -2.99 0.36
CA ASN A 84 4.50 -2.33 0.44
C ASN A 84 4.35 -0.82 0.13
N GLY A 85 5.45 -0.06 0.07
CA GLY A 85 5.46 1.34 -0.35
C GLY A 85 4.88 1.55 -1.76
N VAL A 86 5.20 0.69 -2.72
CA VAL A 86 4.67 0.78 -4.09
C VAL A 86 3.14 0.66 -4.12
N THR A 87 2.58 -0.35 -3.46
CA THR A 87 1.12 -0.52 -3.37
C THR A 87 0.47 0.59 -2.55
N THR A 88 1.20 1.19 -1.61
CA THR A 88 0.74 2.36 -0.85
C THR A 88 0.56 3.56 -1.76
N LEU A 89 1.51 3.80 -2.67
CA LEU A 89 1.38 4.85 -3.67
C LEU A 89 0.21 4.61 -4.62
N ILE A 90 0.04 3.37 -5.09
CA ILE A 90 -1.11 3.00 -5.93
C ILE A 90 -2.44 3.24 -5.18
N ALA A 91 -2.54 2.82 -3.92
CA ALA A 91 -3.74 3.01 -3.12
C ALA A 91 -4.08 4.49 -2.91
N ALA A 92 -3.09 5.32 -2.60
CA ALA A 92 -3.29 6.76 -2.44
C ALA A 92 -3.83 7.40 -3.73
N LEU A 93 -3.28 7.03 -4.88
CA LEU A 93 -3.77 7.48 -6.19
C LEU A 93 -5.20 6.99 -6.49
N VAL A 94 -5.54 5.77 -6.07
CA VAL A 94 -6.90 5.25 -6.21
C VAL A 94 -7.88 6.04 -5.35
N ILE A 95 -7.47 6.43 -4.16
CA ILE A 95 -8.30 7.22 -3.24
C ILE A 95 -8.45 8.67 -3.74
N ASP A 96 -7.46 9.21 -4.45
CA ASP A 96 -7.57 10.46 -5.23
C ASP A 96 -8.49 10.34 -6.47
N GLY A 97 -9.12 9.18 -6.69
CA GLY A 97 -10.12 8.97 -7.73
C GLY A 97 -9.58 8.34 -9.02
N LYS A 98 -8.32 7.90 -9.06
CA LYS A 98 -7.82 7.10 -10.18
C LYS A 98 -8.34 5.66 -10.09
N THR A 99 -8.46 5.00 -11.22
CA THR A 99 -8.53 3.53 -11.26
C THR A 99 -7.15 2.93 -10.97
N VAL A 100 -7.08 1.67 -10.57
CA VAL A 100 -5.81 0.94 -10.41
C VAL A 100 -4.97 1.03 -11.68
N SER A 101 -5.57 0.84 -12.85
CA SER A 101 -4.84 0.92 -14.14
C SER A 101 -4.27 2.32 -14.41
N GLN A 102 -4.98 3.38 -14.04
CA GLN A 102 -4.47 4.75 -14.18
C GLN A 102 -3.36 5.04 -13.18
N ALA A 103 -3.46 4.54 -11.94
CA ALA A 103 -2.39 4.65 -10.96
C ALA A 103 -1.13 3.89 -11.40
N GLU A 104 -1.27 2.69 -11.95
CA GLU A 104 -0.16 1.94 -12.54
C GLU A 104 0.50 2.71 -13.69
N GLN A 105 -0.30 3.39 -14.53
CA GLN A 105 0.24 4.17 -15.64
C GLN A 105 1.11 5.33 -15.14
N VAL A 106 0.70 6.02 -14.07
CA VAL A 106 1.52 7.08 -13.44
C VAL A 106 2.90 6.55 -13.01
N LEU A 107 2.96 5.37 -12.38
CA LEU A 107 4.23 4.78 -11.99
C LEU A 107 5.08 4.35 -13.20
N LYS A 108 4.45 3.80 -14.25
CA LYS A 108 5.15 3.42 -15.48
C LYS A 108 5.75 4.63 -16.19
N ASP A 109 5.02 5.74 -16.24
CA ASP A 109 5.51 7.00 -16.83
C ASP A 109 6.71 7.52 -16.03
N TRP A 110 6.66 7.43 -14.69
CA TRP A 110 7.80 7.81 -13.84
C TRP A 110 9.04 6.92 -14.07
N LEU A 111 8.87 5.60 -14.14
CA LEU A 111 9.97 4.69 -14.47
C LEU A 111 10.59 5.01 -15.83
N ALA A 112 9.76 5.37 -16.82
CA ALA A 112 10.23 5.72 -18.16
C ALA A 112 11.12 6.97 -18.17
N LEU A 113 10.84 7.98 -17.32
CA LEU A 113 11.73 9.15 -17.14
C LEU A 113 13.11 8.75 -16.61
N ALA A 114 13.19 7.68 -15.82
CA ALA A 114 14.44 7.10 -15.33
C ALA A 114 15.05 6.08 -16.30
N ASN A 115 14.50 5.93 -17.51
CA ASN A 115 14.89 4.92 -18.50
C ASN A 115 14.78 3.46 -17.96
N VAL A 116 13.83 3.23 -17.05
CA VAL A 116 13.49 1.92 -16.48
C VAL A 116 12.21 1.42 -17.16
N LYS A 117 12.21 0.16 -17.58
CA LYS A 117 11.04 -0.47 -18.21
C LYS A 117 10.55 -1.63 -17.35
N LEU A 118 9.30 -1.54 -16.88
CA LEU A 118 8.66 -2.63 -16.16
C LEU A 118 8.27 -3.75 -17.12
N SER A 119 8.56 -4.99 -16.75
CA SER A 119 8.25 -6.19 -17.54
C SER A 119 6.77 -6.62 -17.48
N GLY A 120 6.05 -6.20 -16.44
CA GLY A 120 4.64 -6.54 -16.18
C GLY A 120 3.80 -5.37 -15.68
N THR A 121 2.81 -5.66 -14.84
CA THR A 121 2.05 -4.63 -14.12
C THR A 121 2.53 -4.51 -12.69
N VAL A 122 2.40 -3.31 -12.11
CA VAL A 122 2.82 -3.05 -10.73
C VAL A 122 2.10 -4.00 -9.77
N MET A 123 0.79 -4.18 -9.95
CA MET A 123 -0.01 -5.02 -9.06
C MET A 123 0.09 -6.54 -9.32
N SER A 124 0.89 -6.96 -10.31
CA SER A 124 1.22 -8.37 -10.55
C SER A 124 2.51 -8.81 -9.86
N ASP A 125 3.45 -7.88 -9.70
CA ASP A 125 4.71 -8.08 -8.97
C ASP A 125 5.14 -6.74 -8.34
N PRO A 126 4.54 -6.36 -7.20
CA PRO A 126 4.85 -5.07 -6.57
C PRO A 126 6.24 -5.04 -5.93
N ASN A 127 6.97 -6.17 -5.92
CA ASN A 127 8.32 -6.31 -5.42
C ASN A 127 9.37 -6.43 -6.54
N ALA A 128 8.97 -6.21 -7.80
CA ALA A 128 9.88 -6.22 -8.94
C ALA A 128 11.06 -5.25 -8.70
N SER A 129 12.27 -5.64 -9.11
CA SER A 129 13.48 -4.85 -8.83
C SER A 129 13.45 -3.48 -9.51
N GLU A 130 12.74 -3.36 -10.63
CA GLU A 130 12.49 -2.09 -11.31
C GLU A 130 11.72 -1.08 -10.45
N LEU A 131 11.00 -1.54 -9.42
CA LEU A 131 10.20 -0.72 -8.51
C LEU A 131 10.95 -0.34 -7.22
N GLU A 132 12.18 -0.83 -7.01
CA GLU A 132 12.90 -0.64 -5.75
C GLU A 132 13.10 0.85 -5.39
N TYR A 133 13.38 1.70 -6.36
CA TYR A 133 13.54 3.14 -6.12
C TYR A 133 12.21 3.81 -5.70
N ILE A 134 11.09 3.36 -6.29
CA ILE A 134 9.74 3.82 -5.93
C ILE A 134 9.42 3.43 -4.50
N GLU A 135 9.71 2.17 -4.14
CA GLU A 135 9.53 1.62 -2.80
C GLU A 135 10.30 2.44 -1.77
N GLN A 136 11.61 2.63 -1.98
CA GLN A 136 12.48 3.33 -1.05
C GLN A 136 12.05 4.80 -0.83
N ASN A 137 11.70 5.51 -1.90
CA ASN A 137 11.23 6.88 -1.80
C ASN A 137 9.88 6.98 -1.07
N THR A 138 8.97 6.05 -1.35
CA THR A 138 7.67 6.02 -0.70
C THR A 138 7.82 5.76 0.80
N VAL A 139 8.61 4.75 1.19
CA VAL A 139 8.94 4.46 2.59
C VAL A 139 9.61 5.66 3.27
N GLY A 140 10.55 6.32 2.59
CA GLY A 140 11.26 7.49 3.11
C GLY A 140 10.38 8.73 3.30
N LEU A 141 9.27 8.83 2.55
CA LEU A 141 8.27 9.88 2.74
C LEU A 141 7.24 9.48 3.81
N LEU A 142 6.77 8.23 3.82
CA LEU A 142 5.87 7.70 4.86
C LEU A 142 6.44 7.89 6.26
N SER A 143 7.74 7.69 6.44
CA SER A 143 8.41 7.86 7.74
C SER A 143 8.39 9.30 8.29
N LYS A 144 8.05 10.27 7.45
CA LYS A 144 8.00 11.70 7.80
C LYS A 144 6.57 12.22 7.92
N MET A 145 5.57 11.36 7.72
CA MET A 145 4.16 11.75 7.68
C MET A 145 3.40 11.18 8.88
N LYS A 146 2.41 11.96 9.32
CA LYS A 146 1.37 11.42 10.19
C LYS A 146 0.32 10.67 9.37
N PRO A 147 -0.37 9.67 9.94
CA PRO A 147 -1.38 8.87 9.22
C PRO A 147 -2.40 9.71 8.45
N GLU A 148 -2.92 10.77 9.08
CA GLU A 148 -3.92 11.67 8.51
C GLU A 148 -3.45 12.50 7.30
N HIS A 149 -2.14 12.48 7.02
CA HIS A 149 -1.54 13.22 5.89
C HIS A 149 -1.05 12.30 4.77
N ILE A 150 -1.12 10.98 4.93
CA ILE A 150 -0.56 10.03 3.97
C ILE A 150 -1.19 10.20 2.59
N THR A 151 -2.51 10.27 2.50
CA THR A 151 -3.23 10.38 1.22
C THR A 151 -2.84 11.64 0.46
N LEU A 152 -2.89 12.79 1.13
CA LEU A 152 -2.51 14.07 0.52
C LEU A 152 -1.02 14.07 0.14
N GLY A 153 -0.14 13.59 1.01
CA GLY A 153 1.30 13.56 0.77
C GLY A 153 1.70 12.63 -0.38
N MET A 154 1.15 11.41 -0.42
CA MET A 154 1.39 10.44 -1.48
C MET A 154 0.81 10.89 -2.82
N THR A 155 -0.39 11.47 -2.81
CA THR A 155 -1.01 12.03 -4.02
C THR A 155 -0.21 13.22 -4.54
N THR A 156 0.23 14.12 -3.66
CA THR A 156 1.10 15.25 -4.02
C THR A 156 2.41 14.77 -4.62
N MET A 157 3.02 13.72 -4.04
CA MET A 157 4.22 13.11 -4.62
C MET A 157 3.95 12.59 -6.04
N ALA A 158 2.89 11.79 -6.22
CA ALA A 158 2.54 11.24 -7.52
C ALA A 158 2.22 12.31 -8.57
N GLN A 159 1.49 13.38 -8.19
CA GLN A 159 1.15 14.50 -9.07
C GLN A 159 2.39 15.31 -9.44
N THR A 160 3.23 15.68 -8.46
CA THR A 160 4.47 16.44 -8.70
C THR A 160 5.41 15.72 -9.67
N LEU A 161 5.40 14.39 -9.66
CA LEU A 161 6.19 13.55 -10.57
C LEU A 161 5.57 13.42 -11.97
N SER A 162 4.25 13.62 -12.11
CA SER A 162 3.54 13.55 -13.41
C SER A 162 3.66 14.82 -14.25
N TYR A 163 4.15 15.94 -13.67
CA TYR A 163 4.26 17.25 -14.35
C TYR A 163 5.70 17.62 -14.75
N ASN A 164 6.69 16.76 -14.50
CA ASN A 164 8.08 16.93 -14.94
C ASN A 164 8.38 16.04 -16.15
#